data_AF-A0A0P0GNJ9-F1
#
_entry.id   AF-A0A0P0GNJ9-F1
#
_cell.length_a   1.000
_cell.length_b   1.000
_cell.length_c   1.000
_cell.angle_alpha   90.00
_cell.angle_beta   90.00
_cell.angle_gamma   90.00
#
_symmetry.space_group_name_H-M   'P 1'
#
loop_
_entity.id
_entity.type
_entity.pdbx_description
1 polymer ?
#
loop_
_entity_poly.entity_id
_entity_poly.type
_entity_poly.pdbx_seq_one_letter_code
_entity_poly.pdbx_strand_id
1 'polypeptide(L)'
;MKIIFLLLSGLFFFQINVLSQNGLFDERDKLYYREIISLYPKFLVSHLPENIDNKVSGAQSLLFPRGKYLNYIHLTLPCGNSKREILKKEMASQAKRIYYLGDSCLTLPYDYENFEIIKSDSIRNLPFVDTLPIPNFSSWEGGVPPDFYKKAVIYLLAAEKGRFLPDDCLSRNGVGLPNEWVHGYTKGLVLYKYYVIYWLEVW
;
A
#
# COMPACT_ATOMS: atom_id res chain seq x y z
N MET A 1 -16.93 -47.61 13.14
CA MET A 1 -16.64 -46.30 13.76
C MET A 1 -15.48 -45.52 13.13
N LYS A 2 -14.43 -46.15 12.56
CA LYS A 2 -13.30 -45.41 11.94
C LYS A 2 -13.61 -44.72 10.59
N ILE A 3 -14.56 -45.23 9.81
CA ILE A 3 -14.91 -44.67 8.48
C ILE A 3 -15.74 -43.38 8.60
N ILE A 4 -16.60 -43.28 9.62
CA ILE A 4 -17.44 -42.08 9.86
C ILE A 4 -16.57 -40.87 10.26
N PHE A 5 -15.48 -41.11 11.01
CA PHE A 5 -14.57 -40.05 11.46
C PHE A 5 -13.75 -39.42 10.32
N LEU A 6 -13.45 -40.18 9.27
CA LEU A 6 -12.71 -39.71 8.08
C LEU A 6 -13.59 -38.87 7.14
N LEU A 7 -14.88 -39.16 7.06
CA LEU A 7 -15.83 -38.35 6.29
C LEU A 7 -16.14 -37.01 6.98
N LEU A 8 -16.20 -37.00 8.32
CA LEU A 8 -16.39 -35.76 9.09
C LEU A 8 -15.16 -34.85 9.06
N SER A 9 -13.93 -35.38 9.08
CA SER A 9 -12.74 -34.55 8.91
C SER A 9 -12.61 -33.98 7.50
N GLY A 10 -12.99 -34.73 6.46
CA GLY A 10 -13.03 -34.22 5.07
C GLY A 10 -14.00 -33.06 4.87
N LEU A 11 -15.16 -33.07 5.54
CA LEU A 11 -16.14 -31.97 5.48
C LEU A 11 -15.67 -30.70 6.20
N PHE A 12 -14.86 -30.83 7.26
CA PHE A 12 -14.27 -29.68 7.96
C PHE A 12 -13.16 -28.98 7.15
N PHE A 13 -12.38 -29.72 6.34
CA PHE A 13 -11.37 -29.10 5.46
C PHE A 13 -11.96 -28.39 4.24
N PHE A 14 -13.14 -28.78 3.77
CA PHE A 14 -13.84 -28.04 2.72
C PHE A 14 -14.48 -26.74 3.23
N GLN A 15 -14.90 -26.68 4.50
CA GLN A 15 -15.48 -25.44 5.04
C GLN A 15 -14.46 -24.35 5.34
N ILE A 16 -13.19 -24.69 5.64
CA ILE A 16 -12.16 -23.67 5.90
C ILE A 16 -11.73 -22.94 4.62
N ASN A 17 -11.77 -23.62 3.46
CA ASN A 17 -11.45 -22.99 2.17
C ASN A 17 -12.63 -22.23 1.52
N VAL A 18 -13.86 -22.41 2.00
CA VAL A 18 -15.05 -21.75 1.44
C VAL A 18 -15.37 -20.41 2.14
N LEU A 19 -14.77 -20.13 3.31
CA LEU A 19 -15.00 -18.89 4.05
C LEU A 19 -14.11 -17.70 3.63
N SER A 20 -13.22 -17.86 2.64
CA SER A 20 -12.31 -16.80 2.16
C SER A 20 -12.74 -16.12 0.84
N GLN A 21 -13.93 -16.45 0.32
CA GLN A 21 -14.30 -16.04 -1.05
C GLN A 21 -15.18 -14.81 -1.21
N ASN A 22 -15.51 -14.11 -0.12
CA ASN A 22 -16.09 -12.78 -0.26
C ASN A 22 -14.94 -11.80 -0.09
N GLY A 23 -14.44 -11.23 -1.19
CA GLY A 23 -13.41 -10.17 -1.19
C GLY A 23 -13.92 -8.86 -0.57
N LEU A 24 -14.51 -8.93 0.62
CA LEU A 24 -15.05 -7.85 1.43
C LEU A 24 -14.40 -7.93 2.81
N PHE A 25 -14.07 -6.78 3.39
CA PHE A 25 -13.40 -6.73 4.69
C PHE A 25 -14.42 -7.13 5.75
N ASP A 26 -14.06 -8.11 6.57
CA ASP A 26 -14.88 -8.48 7.72
C ASP A 26 -14.67 -7.49 8.89
N GLU A 27 -15.40 -7.67 9.99
CA GLU A 27 -15.25 -6.78 11.16
C GLU A 27 -13.87 -6.87 11.80
N ARG A 28 -13.17 -8.00 11.64
CA ARG A 28 -11.81 -8.17 12.15
C ARG A 28 -10.83 -7.35 11.32
N ASP A 29 -10.95 -7.38 10.00
CA ASP A 29 -10.13 -6.57 9.11
C ASP A 29 -10.30 -5.07 9.39
N LYS A 30 -11.53 -4.62 9.64
CA LYS A 30 -11.82 -3.23 10.01
C LYS A 30 -11.22 -2.84 11.35
N LEU A 31 -11.29 -3.74 12.33
CA LEU A 31 -10.66 -3.52 13.64
C LEU A 31 -9.15 -3.42 13.49
N TYR A 32 -8.53 -4.38 12.78
CA TYR A 32 -7.08 -4.36 12.53
C TYR A 32 -6.66 -3.09 11.80
N TYR A 33 -7.40 -2.68 10.78
CA TYR A 33 -7.12 -1.43 10.09
C TYR A 33 -7.07 -0.23 11.04
N ARG A 34 -8.09 -0.08 11.90
CA ARG A 34 -8.15 1.01 12.89
C ARG A 34 -7.00 0.93 13.89
N GLU A 35 -6.68 -0.27 14.37
CA GLU A 35 -5.55 -0.50 15.27
C GLU A 35 -4.23 -0.09 14.60
N ILE A 36 -3.98 -0.55 13.37
CA ILE A 36 -2.75 -0.26 12.62
C ILE A 36 -2.57 1.25 12.41
N ILE A 37 -3.58 1.95 11.88
CA ILE A 37 -3.44 3.40 11.63
C ILE A 37 -3.28 4.19 12.93
N SER A 38 -3.77 3.69 14.06
CA SER A 38 -3.61 4.33 15.37
C SER A 38 -2.18 4.30 15.90
N LEU A 39 -1.33 3.41 15.38
CA LEU A 39 0.08 3.30 15.75
C LEU A 39 0.94 4.43 15.13
N TYR A 40 0.42 5.14 14.13
CA TYR A 40 1.14 6.19 13.43
C TYR A 40 0.78 7.58 13.97
N PRO A 41 1.72 8.53 13.95
CA PRO A 41 1.39 9.94 14.05
C PRO A 41 0.28 10.33 13.07
N LYS A 42 -0.74 11.06 13.56
CA LYS A 42 -1.95 11.39 12.77
C LYS A 42 -1.66 12.03 11.42
N PHE A 43 -0.63 12.88 11.33
CA PHE A 43 -0.29 13.54 10.08
C PHE A 43 0.25 12.58 9.00
N LEU A 44 0.81 11.41 9.35
CA LEU A 44 1.28 10.42 8.37
C LEU A 44 0.12 9.67 7.71
N VAL A 45 -0.95 9.40 8.48
CA VAL A 45 -2.10 8.60 8.05
C VAL A 45 -3.34 9.42 7.70
N SER A 46 -3.24 10.75 7.73
CA SER A 46 -4.40 11.66 7.56
C SER A 46 -5.10 11.57 6.21
N HIS A 47 -4.46 11.00 5.18
CA HIS A 47 -5.03 10.79 3.85
C HIS A 47 -5.71 9.43 3.70
N LEU A 48 -5.49 8.51 4.64
CA LEU A 48 -6.15 7.21 4.66
C LEU A 48 -7.60 7.40 5.13
N PRO A 49 -8.54 6.60 4.60
CA PRO A 49 -9.94 6.69 5.02
C PRO A 49 -10.08 6.28 6.49
N GLU A 50 -10.87 7.01 7.28
CA GLU A 50 -11.08 6.65 8.70
C GLU A 50 -11.69 5.24 8.88
N ASN A 51 -12.51 4.82 7.92
CA ASN A 51 -13.16 3.51 7.90
C ASN A 51 -13.08 2.88 6.50
N ILE A 52 -12.91 1.56 6.44
CA ILE A 52 -12.84 0.77 5.21
C ILE A 52 -14.14 0.00 4.94
N ASP A 53 -15.28 0.58 5.34
CA ASP A 53 -16.62 0.00 5.14
C ASP A 53 -16.96 -0.07 3.66
N ASN A 54 -16.63 -1.20 3.03
CA ASN A 54 -16.91 -1.43 1.63
C ASN A 54 -18.21 -2.22 1.48
N LYS A 55 -19.24 -1.55 0.95
CA LYS A 55 -20.45 -2.20 0.42
C LYS A 55 -20.29 -2.64 -1.04
N VAL A 56 -19.12 -2.42 -1.63
CA VAL A 56 -18.87 -2.64 -3.06
C VAL A 56 -17.96 -3.85 -3.21
N SER A 57 -18.37 -4.81 -4.04
CA SER A 57 -17.58 -5.99 -4.38
C SER A 57 -16.37 -5.60 -5.25
N GLY A 58 -15.22 -6.23 -5.00
CA GLY A 58 -14.00 -6.04 -5.78
C GLY A 58 -12.77 -6.52 -5.02
N ALA A 59 -11.60 -6.55 -5.67
CA ALA A 59 -10.36 -6.88 -5.00
C ALA A 59 -10.00 -5.75 -4.00
N GLN A 60 -9.72 -6.13 -2.77
CA GLN A 60 -9.29 -5.24 -1.71
C GLN A 60 -8.15 -5.91 -0.94
N SER A 61 -7.20 -5.09 -0.51
CA SER A 61 -6.02 -5.55 0.22
C SER A 61 -5.58 -4.48 1.19
N LEU A 62 -5.15 -4.93 2.36
CA LEU A 62 -4.46 -4.12 3.36
C LEU A 62 -3.12 -4.81 3.62
N LEU A 63 -2.04 -4.18 3.16
CA LEU A 63 -0.68 -4.65 3.41
C LEU A 63 0.00 -3.69 4.37
N PHE A 64 0.61 -4.26 5.40
CA PHE A 64 1.36 -3.56 6.42
C PHE A 64 2.41 -4.53 6.98
N PRO A 65 3.54 -4.01 7.48
CA PRO A 65 4.57 -4.86 8.03
C PRO A 65 4.08 -5.54 9.32
N ARG A 66 4.43 -6.81 9.50
CA ARG A 66 4.05 -7.56 10.71
C ARG A 66 5.01 -7.26 11.87
N GLY A 67 4.49 -7.39 13.10
CA GLY A 67 5.30 -7.22 14.31
C GLY A 67 5.45 -5.75 14.70
N LYS A 68 6.68 -5.32 15.00
CA LYS A 68 6.97 -3.97 15.53
C LYS A 68 7.21 -2.89 14.47
N TYR A 69 7.29 -3.29 13.21
CA TYR A 69 7.63 -2.39 12.11
C TYR A 69 6.40 -1.58 11.68
N LEU A 70 6.64 -0.36 11.20
CA LEU A 70 5.65 0.62 10.75
C LEU A 70 6.14 1.33 9.47
N ASN A 71 6.92 0.63 8.64
CA ASN A 71 7.57 1.20 7.46
C ASN A 71 6.62 1.36 6.26
N TYR A 72 5.43 0.75 6.24
CA TYR A 72 4.46 0.99 5.18
C TYR A 72 3.00 0.65 5.56
N ILE A 73 2.07 1.26 4.84
CA ILE A 73 0.66 0.85 4.72
C ILE A 73 0.29 0.96 3.25
N HIS A 74 -0.18 -0.13 2.65
CA HIS A 74 -0.76 -0.15 1.32
C HIS A 74 -2.22 -0.59 1.43
N LEU A 75 -3.13 0.20 0.87
CA LEU A 75 -4.56 -0.06 0.98
C LEU A 75 -5.24 0.07 -0.38
N THR A 76 -5.78 -1.03 -0.89
CA THR A 76 -6.59 -1.04 -2.11
C THR A 76 -8.06 -1.17 -1.76
N LEU A 77 -8.88 -0.22 -2.23
CA LEU A 77 -10.33 -0.24 -2.07
C LEU A 77 -11.03 -0.10 -3.43
N PRO A 78 -12.14 -0.83 -3.66
CA PRO A 78 -13.08 -0.51 -4.72
C PRO A 78 -13.59 0.93 -4.58
N CYS A 79 -13.67 1.62 -5.70
CA CYS A 79 -14.06 3.01 -5.82
C CYS A 79 -15.06 3.15 -6.96
N GLY A 80 -16.35 3.32 -6.61
CA GLY A 80 -17.39 3.61 -7.60
C GLY A 80 -17.16 4.95 -8.31
N ASN A 81 -17.74 5.10 -9.51
CA ASN A 81 -17.52 6.24 -10.39
C ASN A 81 -17.76 7.60 -9.73
N SER A 82 -18.83 7.73 -8.93
CA SER A 82 -19.15 9.00 -8.23
C SER A 82 -18.07 9.38 -7.21
N LYS A 83 -17.66 8.45 -6.34
CA LYS A 83 -16.59 8.65 -5.36
C LYS A 83 -15.25 8.95 -6.04
N ARG A 84 -14.98 8.29 -7.17
CA ARG A 84 -13.75 8.50 -7.95
C ARG A 84 -13.64 9.92 -8.49
N GLU A 85 -14.71 10.48 -9.06
CA GLU A 85 -14.67 11.86 -9.59
C GLU A 85 -14.55 12.91 -8.48
N ILE A 86 -15.09 12.63 -7.29
CA ILE A 86 -14.88 13.46 -6.09
C ILE A 86 -13.41 13.41 -5.67
N LEU A 87 -12.87 12.21 -5.43
CA LEU A 87 -11.47 12.01 -5.05
C LEU A 87 -10.51 12.62 -6.07
N LYS A 88 -10.79 12.49 -7.37
CA LYS A 88 -9.98 13.10 -8.42
C LYS A 88 -9.86 14.61 -8.25
N LYS A 89 -10.96 15.30 -7.97
CA LYS A 89 -10.97 16.76 -7.77
C LYS A 89 -10.27 17.15 -6.47
N GLU A 90 -10.55 16.44 -5.38
CA GLU A 90 -9.94 16.70 -4.07
C GLU A 90 -8.43 16.47 -4.10
N MET A 91 -7.96 15.39 -4.72
CA MET A 91 -6.53 15.08 -4.78
C MET A 91 -5.80 15.99 -5.75
N ALA A 92 -6.44 16.43 -6.83
CA ALA A 92 -5.83 17.40 -7.74
C ALA A 92 -5.53 18.75 -7.06
N SER A 93 -6.30 19.15 -6.04
CA SER A 93 -6.04 20.39 -5.29
C SER A 93 -5.05 20.21 -4.15
N GLN A 94 -4.91 19.00 -3.60
CA GLN A 94 -4.03 18.70 -2.47
C GLN A 94 -2.67 18.12 -2.86
N ALA A 95 -2.55 17.56 -4.06
CA ALA A 95 -1.34 16.88 -4.50
C ALA A 95 -0.16 17.85 -4.60
N LYS A 96 0.92 17.51 -3.91
CA LYS A 96 2.23 18.14 -4.09
C LYS A 96 2.77 17.87 -5.50
N ARG A 97 2.47 16.69 -6.06
CA ARG A 97 2.74 16.36 -7.46
C ARG A 97 1.78 15.30 -7.99
N ILE A 98 1.46 15.40 -9.28
CA ILE A 98 0.74 14.36 -10.01
C ILE A 98 1.74 13.70 -10.97
N TYR A 99 1.81 12.37 -10.92
CA TYR A 99 2.67 11.56 -11.77
C TYR A 99 1.85 10.59 -12.62
N TYR A 100 2.44 10.21 -13.74
CA TYR A 100 2.08 9.05 -14.54
C TYR A 100 3.25 8.06 -14.52
N LEU A 101 2.98 6.76 -14.58
CA LEU A 101 4.05 5.75 -14.44
C LEU A 101 5.11 5.76 -15.56
N GLY A 102 4.83 6.42 -16.69
CA GLY A 102 5.82 6.67 -17.73
C GLY A 102 6.77 7.82 -17.41
N ASP A 103 6.51 8.59 -16.36
CA ASP A 103 7.33 9.71 -15.97
C ASP A 103 8.65 9.24 -15.35
N SER A 104 9.70 10.02 -15.54
CA SER A 104 10.95 9.87 -14.81
C SER A 104 10.73 10.23 -13.34
N CYS A 105 10.84 9.23 -12.46
CA CYS A 105 10.55 9.37 -11.04
C CYS A 105 11.57 8.62 -10.17
N LEU A 106 11.78 9.13 -8.96
CA LEU A 106 12.45 8.40 -7.89
C LEU A 106 11.48 7.36 -7.32
N THR A 107 11.78 6.08 -7.46
CA THR A 107 10.93 4.99 -6.95
C THR A 107 11.56 4.33 -5.75
N LEU A 108 10.83 3.95 -4.71
CA LEU A 108 11.41 3.20 -3.58
C LEU A 108 11.88 1.80 -4.04
N PRO A 109 13.19 1.52 -4.08
CA PRO A 109 13.72 0.26 -4.59
C PRO A 109 13.67 -0.84 -3.52
N TYR A 110 12.47 -1.18 -3.07
CA TYR A 110 12.23 -2.13 -1.99
C TYR A 110 11.30 -3.26 -2.45
N ASP A 111 11.68 -4.49 -2.11
CA ASP A 111 10.88 -5.69 -2.28
C ASP A 111 10.16 -5.97 -0.95
N TYR A 112 8.83 -5.83 -0.96
CA TYR A 112 7.99 -6.00 0.24
C TYR A 112 7.68 -7.46 0.55
N GLU A 113 7.89 -8.38 -0.40
CA GLU A 113 7.74 -9.82 -0.19
C GLU A 113 8.97 -10.37 0.54
N ASN A 114 10.16 -9.98 0.09
CA ASN A 114 11.43 -10.46 0.64
C ASN A 114 12.06 -9.53 1.69
N PHE A 115 11.53 -8.32 1.86
CA PHE A 115 12.06 -7.27 2.74
C PHE A 115 13.50 -6.84 2.39
N GLU A 116 13.80 -6.75 1.09
CA GLU A 116 15.14 -6.49 0.55
C GLU A 116 15.21 -5.27 -0.38
N ILE A 117 16.41 -4.71 -0.51
CA ILE A 117 16.67 -3.61 -1.46
C ILE A 117 16.91 -4.19 -2.86
N ILE A 118 16.17 -3.66 -3.83
CA ILE A 118 16.33 -3.97 -5.26
C ILE A 118 17.48 -3.12 -5.83
N LYS A 119 18.70 -3.67 -5.80
CA LYS A 119 19.93 -2.94 -6.18
C LYS A 119 19.89 -2.30 -7.57
N SER A 120 19.27 -2.96 -8.55
CA SER A 120 19.13 -2.40 -9.90
C SER A 120 18.33 -1.10 -9.92
N ASP A 121 17.31 -1.02 -9.07
CA ASP A 121 16.42 0.13 -8.98
C ASP A 121 17.07 1.26 -8.20
N SER A 122 17.85 0.94 -7.17
CA SER A 122 18.73 1.92 -6.51
C SER A 122 19.69 2.60 -7.49
N ILE A 123 20.27 1.84 -8.43
CA ILE A 123 21.15 2.41 -9.46
C ILE A 123 20.34 3.26 -10.46
N ARG A 124 19.17 2.78 -10.90
CA ARG A 124 18.26 3.52 -11.80
C ARG A 124 17.81 4.85 -11.20
N ASN A 125 17.71 4.95 -9.88
CA ASN A 125 17.26 6.13 -9.16
C ASN A 125 18.27 7.29 -9.11
N LEU A 126 19.56 7.04 -9.36
CA LEU A 126 20.61 8.06 -9.21
C LEU A 126 20.33 9.38 -9.96
N PRO A 127 19.81 9.36 -11.20
CA PRO A 127 19.47 10.60 -11.92
C PRO A 127 18.26 11.36 -11.37
N PHE A 128 17.51 10.79 -10.43
CA PHE A 128 16.23 11.32 -9.96
C PHE A 128 16.25 11.74 -8.48
N VAL A 129 17.43 11.88 -7.88
CA VAL A 129 17.64 12.19 -6.45
C VAL A 129 16.88 13.44 -5.98
N ASP A 130 16.75 14.44 -6.85
CA ASP A 130 16.07 15.71 -6.56
C ASP A 130 14.54 15.65 -6.75
N THR A 131 14.01 14.49 -7.14
CA THR A 131 12.57 14.28 -7.28
C THR A 131 11.96 13.68 -6.02
N LEU A 132 10.64 13.78 -5.91
CA LEU A 132 9.91 13.27 -4.76
C LEU A 132 9.65 11.76 -4.92
N PRO A 133 10.03 10.93 -3.94
CA PRO A 133 9.93 9.48 -4.04
C PRO A 133 8.48 9.01 -4.04
N ILE A 134 8.20 8.02 -4.87
CA ILE A 134 6.94 7.27 -4.91
C ILE A 134 7.22 5.77 -4.74
N PRO A 135 6.23 4.97 -4.32
CA PRO A 135 6.41 3.52 -4.25
C PRO A 135 6.83 2.92 -5.59
N ASN A 136 7.65 1.87 -5.55
CA ASN A 136 7.80 1.02 -6.72
C ASN A 136 6.63 0.02 -6.79
N PHE A 137 5.57 0.43 -7.47
CA PHE A 137 4.36 -0.39 -7.62
C PHE A 137 4.59 -1.73 -8.36
N SER A 138 5.71 -1.90 -9.08
CA SER A 138 6.04 -3.20 -9.70
C SER A 138 6.42 -4.26 -8.68
N SER A 139 6.91 -3.83 -7.52
CA SER A 139 7.47 -4.68 -6.46
C SER A 139 6.50 -4.88 -5.30
N TRP A 140 5.26 -4.42 -5.45
CA TRP A 140 4.21 -4.66 -4.47
C TRP A 140 3.73 -6.11 -4.52
N GLU A 141 3.42 -6.68 -3.36
CA GLU A 141 2.93 -8.05 -3.24
C GLU A 141 1.67 -8.25 -4.08
N GLY A 142 1.66 -9.31 -4.89
CA GLY A 142 0.58 -9.61 -5.85
C GLY A 142 0.69 -8.88 -7.20
N GLY A 143 1.60 -7.92 -7.33
CA GLY A 143 1.88 -7.18 -8.56
C GLY A 143 0.74 -6.29 -9.05
N VAL A 144 1.02 -5.50 -10.10
CA VAL A 144 0.03 -4.67 -10.79
C VAL A 144 -0.14 -5.11 -12.24
N PRO A 145 -1.36 -5.07 -12.81
CA PRO A 145 -1.59 -5.48 -14.18
C PRO A 145 -0.87 -4.55 -15.17
N PRO A 146 -0.45 -5.02 -16.36
CA PRO A 146 0.29 -4.19 -17.32
C PRO A 146 -0.39 -2.88 -17.74
N ASP A 147 -1.74 -2.83 -17.73
CA ASP A 147 -2.47 -1.61 -18.06
C ASP A 147 -2.54 -0.59 -16.91
N PHE A 148 -2.10 -0.97 -15.70
CA PHE A 148 -1.87 -0.05 -14.58
C PHE A 148 -0.89 1.05 -15.00
N TYR A 149 0.25 0.68 -15.57
CA TYR A 149 1.28 1.61 -16.05
C TYR A 149 0.79 2.61 -17.10
N LYS A 150 -0.32 2.32 -17.79
CA LYS A 150 -0.89 3.21 -18.82
C LYS A 150 -2.04 4.07 -18.33
N LYS A 151 -2.74 3.66 -17.26
CA LYS A 151 -4.04 4.24 -16.85
C LYS A 151 -4.06 4.78 -15.43
N ALA A 152 -3.09 4.39 -14.61
CA ALA A 152 -2.98 4.87 -13.24
C ALA A 152 -2.56 6.34 -13.22
N VAL A 153 -3.25 7.12 -12.40
CA VAL A 153 -2.86 8.50 -12.08
C VAL A 153 -2.44 8.54 -10.62
N ILE A 154 -1.21 8.96 -10.37
CA ILE A 154 -0.58 8.95 -9.06
C ILE A 154 -0.65 10.37 -8.49
N TYR A 155 -1.29 10.51 -7.33
CA TYR A 155 -1.36 11.76 -6.57
C TYR A 155 -0.44 11.66 -5.37
N LEU A 156 0.76 12.23 -5.49
CA LEU A 156 1.67 12.36 -4.37
C LEU A 156 1.21 13.53 -3.49
N LEU A 157 0.80 13.23 -2.26
CA LEU A 157 0.33 14.24 -1.31
C LEU A 157 1.48 14.84 -0.52
N ALA A 158 2.41 14.01 -0.05
CA ALA A 158 3.62 14.49 0.59
C ALA A 158 4.77 13.50 0.45
N ALA A 159 5.96 14.05 0.31
CA ALA A 159 7.21 13.34 0.58
C ALA A 159 8.18 14.33 1.20
N GLU A 160 8.75 13.94 2.33
CA GLU A 160 9.59 14.78 3.17
C GLU A 160 10.75 13.99 3.75
N LYS A 161 11.88 14.67 3.88
CA LYS A 161 13.10 14.13 4.48
C LYS A 161 13.06 14.36 5.98
N GLY A 162 13.60 13.41 6.74
CA GLY A 162 13.69 13.52 8.19
C GLY A 162 13.15 12.28 8.90
N ARG A 163 13.30 12.24 10.22
CA ARG A 163 12.84 11.14 11.05
C ARG A 163 11.43 11.40 11.54
N PHE A 164 10.50 10.54 11.13
CA PHE A 164 9.07 10.65 11.48
C PHE A 164 8.58 9.48 12.33
N LEU A 165 9.37 8.42 12.46
CA LEU A 165 9.16 7.28 13.33
C LEU A 165 10.48 6.91 14.04
N PRO A 166 10.43 6.21 15.18
CA PRO A 166 11.61 5.61 15.82
C PRO A 166 12.30 4.56 14.92
N ASP A 167 13.63 4.50 14.95
CA ASP A 167 14.43 3.58 14.13
C ASP A 167 14.06 2.10 14.34
N ASP A 168 13.58 1.73 15.53
CA ASP A 168 13.20 0.35 15.85
C ASP A 168 11.85 -0.07 15.23
N CYS A 169 11.09 0.89 14.71
CA CYS A 169 9.89 0.70 13.89
C CYS A 169 10.19 0.64 12.39
N LEU A 170 11.43 0.90 11.95
CA LEU A 170 11.78 1.00 10.54
C LEU A 170 12.59 -0.19 10.05
N SER A 171 12.68 -0.36 8.72
CA SER A 171 13.59 -1.33 8.10
C SER A 171 15.03 -1.00 8.52
N ARG A 172 15.74 -1.99 9.09
CA ARG A 172 17.16 -1.83 9.47
C ARG A 172 18.06 -1.51 8.28
N ASN A 173 17.66 -1.96 7.10
CA ASN A 173 18.42 -1.78 5.87
C ASN A 173 18.01 -0.51 5.12
N GLY A 174 17.00 0.22 5.60
CA GLY A 174 16.35 1.30 4.86
C GLY A 174 15.62 0.77 3.63
N VAL A 175 15.45 1.66 2.64
CA VAL A 175 14.73 1.38 1.39
C VAL A 175 15.60 1.49 0.14
N GLY A 176 16.91 1.72 0.27
CA GLY A 176 17.84 1.77 -0.86
C GLY A 176 17.75 3.04 -1.72
N LEU A 177 17.16 4.12 -1.18
CA LEU A 177 17.20 5.45 -1.76
C LEU A 177 18.59 6.10 -1.59
N PRO A 178 18.91 7.15 -2.38
CA PRO A 178 20.15 7.93 -2.23
C PRO A 178 20.32 8.54 -0.83
N ASN A 179 21.56 8.92 -0.48
CA ASN A 179 21.92 9.41 0.86
C ASN A 179 21.12 10.67 1.29
N GLU A 180 20.66 11.45 0.32
CA GLU A 180 19.81 12.62 0.51
C GLU A 180 18.42 12.25 1.07
N TRP A 181 18.07 10.97 1.03
CA TRP A 181 16.83 10.36 1.49
C TRP A 181 17.08 9.26 2.52
N VAL A 182 18.12 9.35 3.36
CA VAL A 182 18.40 8.35 4.41
C VAL A 182 17.19 8.10 5.32
N HIS A 183 16.41 9.14 5.62
CA HIS A 183 15.13 9.04 6.29
C HIS A 183 14.08 9.90 5.62
N GLY A 184 12.84 9.45 5.67
CA GLY A 184 11.72 10.22 5.17
C GLY A 184 10.43 9.44 5.15
N TYR A 185 9.44 10.04 4.51
CA TYR A 185 8.23 9.33 4.15
C TYR A 185 7.75 9.74 2.76
N THR A 186 6.91 8.90 2.18
CA THR A 186 6.05 9.26 1.05
C THR A 186 4.63 8.80 1.34
N LYS A 187 3.66 9.63 0.96
CA LYS A 187 2.24 9.29 1.07
C LYS A 187 1.42 9.85 -0.07
N GLY A 188 0.38 9.12 -0.44
CA GLY A 188 -0.53 9.55 -1.48
C GLY A 188 -1.53 8.48 -1.86
N LEU A 189 -2.14 8.67 -3.02
CA LEU A 189 -3.03 7.67 -3.60
C LEU A 189 -2.94 7.57 -5.12
N VAL A 190 -3.35 6.42 -5.64
CA VAL A 190 -3.48 6.14 -7.07
C VAL A 190 -4.95 5.96 -7.39
N LEU A 191 -5.41 6.59 -8.47
CA LEU A 191 -6.69 6.28 -9.09
C LEU A 191 -6.44 5.40 -10.31
N TYR A 192 -7.00 4.18 -10.31
CA TYR A 192 -6.88 3.23 -11.40
C TYR A 192 -8.18 2.47 -11.60
N LYS A 193 -8.80 2.62 -12.78
CA LYS A 193 -10.12 2.06 -13.10
C LYS A 193 -11.14 2.37 -11.98
N TYR A 194 -11.70 1.33 -11.35
CA TYR A 194 -12.66 1.39 -10.26
C TYR A 194 -12.00 1.15 -8.90
N TYR A 195 -10.71 1.48 -8.76
CA TYR A 195 -9.95 1.30 -7.54
C TYR A 195 -9.28 2.60 -7.13
N VAL A 196 -9.19 2.78 -5.82
CA VAL A 196 -8.28 3.71 -5.18
C VAL A 196 -7.25 2.90 -4.39
N ILE A 197 -5.98 3.26 -4.55
CA ILE A 197 -4.87 2.61 -3.87
C ILE A 197 -4.16 3.67 -3.05
N TYR A 198 -4.23 3.59 -1.73
CA TYR A 198 -3.51 4.49 -0.84
C TYR A 198 -2.16 3.88 -0.47
N TRP A 199 -1.16 4.73 -0.28
CA TRP A 199 0.11 4.33 0.32
C TRP A 199 0.54 5.31 1.40
N LEU A 200 1.23 4.77 2.39
CA LEU A 200 2.16 5.45 3.28
C LEU A 200 3.41 4.58 3.30
N GLU A 201 4.59 5.17 3.15
CA GLU A 201 5.87 4.49 3.37
C GLU A 201 6.80 5.39 4.14
N VAL A 202 7.51 4.83 5.12
CA VAL A 202 8.39 5.55 6.06
C VAL A 202 9.70 4.77 6.20
N TRP A 203 10.82 5.48 6.20
CA TRP A 203 12.16 4.92 6.32
C TRP A 203 13.12 5.88 7.03
#